data_AF-A0A947CF79-F1
#
_entry.id   AF-A0A947CF79-F1
#
_cell.length_a   1.000
_cell.length_b   1.000
_cell.length_c   1.000
_cell.angle_alpha   90.00
_cell.angle_beta   90.00
_cell.angle_gamma   90.00
#
_symmetry.space_group_name_H-M   'P 1'
#
loop_
_entity.id
_entity.type
_entity.pdbx_description
1 polymer ?
#
loop_
_entity_poly.entity_id
_entity_poly.type
_entity_poly.pdbx_seq_one_letter_code
_entity_poly.pdbx_strand_id
1 'polypeptide(L)'
;EDLLAGGVRGDAAASPRSARSAPGADGEWAASYTEARRNPAEKTKWLSILRRRGGGDLGPVDAELFVREVYRGSPQEVRDLARTIVADQFAHGRTVAMEMLDQFPSSPRNEAISVTLQRYTGTVLPLAASEAWRAQTRLALTEHALGLLQVAVPVVDVAAGELRSVYGERAEILSNAPVPAMALRTPQEAIVHLADAWRDRVQLVIARRPTPTDLPGLDRRRLTRGRLATDPLQRAVADLLSVLDCLAYVTVAEQPGRREEALAVLAESARRRRMATHVIAQAIAAERAMGRLWLLRLTLDDGSGAS
;
A
#
# COMPACT_ATOMS: atom_id res chain seq x y z
N GLU A 1 -37.45 45.00 -27.61
CA GLU A 1 -37.09 44.37 -28.88
C GLU A 1 -35.72 43.76 -28.69
N ASP A 2 -35.68 42.58 -28.08
CA ASP A 2 -35.72 41.27 -28.75
C ASP A 2 -34.28 40.74 -28.85
N LEU A 3 -33.93 39.74 -28.03
CA LEU A 3 -33.77 38.33 -28.45
C LEU A 3 -32.43 38.14 -29.21
N LEU A 4 -31.42 37.36 -28.81
CA LEU A 4 -31.36 36.01 -28.23
C LEU A 4 -29.89 35.71 -27.82
N ALA A 5 -29.67 35.14 -26.62
CA ALA A 5 -29.28 33.75 -26.37
C ALA A 5 -27.86 33.31 -26.84
N GLY A 6 -26.92 33.28 -25.90
CA GLY A 6 -25.66 32.53 -26.00
C GLY A 6 -25.44 31.76 -24.70
N GLY A 7 -25.88 30.50 -24.67
CA GLY A 7 -25.82 29.63 -23.50
C GLY A 7 -24.39 29.19 -23.17
N VAL A 8 -23.97 29.46 -21.93
CA VAL A 8 -22.76 28.89 -21.34
C VAL A 8 -23.11 27.49 -20.83
N ARG A 9 -22.73 26.47 -21.59
CA ARG A 9 -22.72 25.08 -21.12
C ARG A 9 -21.62 24.93 -20.07
N GLY A 10 -22.00 24.49 -18.87
CA GLY A 10 -21.07 24.11 -17.82
C GLY A 10 -20.29 22.86 -18.22
N ASP A 11 -18.97 22.99 -18.26
CA ASP A 11 -18.06 21.86 -18.26
C ASP A 11 -18.07 21.23 -16.87
N ALA A 12 -18.72 20.07 -16.77
CA ALA A 12 -18.64 19.20 -15.62
C ALA A 12 -17.21 18.65 -15.51
N ALA A 13 -16.47 19.12 -14.51
CA ALA A 13 -15.17 18.59 -14.13
C ALA A 13 -15.31 17.09 -13.77
N ALA A 14 -14.80 16.23 -14.64
CA ALA A 14 -14.65 14.81 -14.38
C ALA A 14 -13.52 14.59 -13.35
N SER A 15 -13.89 14.21 -12.13
CA SER A 15 -12.95 13.78 -11.10
C SER A 15 -12.27 12.46 -11.50
N PRO A 16 -10.94 12.31 -11.40
CA PRO A 16 -10.25 11.08 -11.73
C PRO A 16 -10.44 10.05 -10.60
N ARG A 17 -11.42 9.15 -10.75
CA ARG A 17 -11.52 7.93 -9.94
C ARG A 17 -10.61 6.85 -10.55
N SER A 18 -9.37 6.76 -10.09
CA SER A 18 -8.53 5.56 -10.31
C SER A 18 -8.22 4.89 -8.98
N ALA A 19 -9.10 4.01 -8.53
CA ALA A 19 -8.74 2.96 -7.57
C ALA A 19 -8.17 1.78 -8.37
N ARG A 20 -6.98 1.31 -7.99
CA ARG A 20 -6.29 0.19 -8.65
C ARG A 20 -7.16 -1.07 -8.62
N SER A 21 -7.65 -1.47 -9.78
CA SER A 21 -8.37 -2.73 -10.01
C SER A 21 -7.47 -3.94 -9.77
N ALA A 22 -7.98 -4.94 -9.05
CA ALA A 22 -7.45 -6.29 -9.05
C ALA A 22 -7.63 -6.95 -10.45
N PRO A 23 -6.91 -8.05 -10.78
CA PRO A 23 -6.95 -8.63 -12.12
C PRO A 23 -8.30 -9.28 -12.44
N GLY A 24 -8.75 -9.09 -13.68
CA GLY A 24 -10.10 -9.34 -14.20
C GLY A 24 -10.90 -8.04 -14.19
N ALA A 25 -11.16 -7.48 -15.37
CA ALA A 25 -11.65 -6.11 -15.51
C ALA A 25 -12.99 -5.94 -14.74
N ASP A 26 -13.15 -4.79 -14.07
CA ASP A 26 -14.41 -4.43 -13.44
C ASP A 26 -15.56 -4.57 -14.46
N GLY A 27 -16.67 -5.18 -14.04
CA GLY A 27 -17.84 -5.43 -14.87
C GLY A 27 -17.83 -6.76 -15.64
N GLU A 28 -16.71 -7.48 -15.72
CA GLU A 28 -16.69 -8.83 -16.32
C GLU A 28 -17.58 -9.80 -15.54
N TRP A 29 -17.46 -9.79 -14.21
CA TRP A 29 -18.31 -10.63 -13.37
C TRP A 29 -19.78 -10.20 -13.48
N ALA A 30 -20.04 -8.89 -13.47
CA ALA A 30 -21.40 -8.37 -13.61
C ALA A 30 -22.06 -8.75 -14.94
N ALA A 31 -21.31 -8.69 -16.04
CA ALA A 31 -21.78 -9.11 -17.35
C ALA A 31 -22.15 -10.59 -17.36
N SER A 32 -21.24 -11.46 -16.91
CA SER A 32 -21.49 -12.91 -16.86
C SER A 32 -22.61 -13.29 -15.88
N TYR A 33 -22.72 -12.61 -14.74
CA TYR A 33 -23.81 -12.82 -13.79
C TYR A 33 -25.17 -12.42 -14.37
N THR A 34 -25.22 -11.33 -15.13
CA THR A 34 -26.46 -10.84 -15.76
C THR A 34 -26.90 -11.74 -16.91
N GLU A 35 -25.96 -12.32 -17.65
CA GLU A 35 -26.25 -13.26 -18.75
C GLU A 35 -26.95 -14.53 -18.26
N ALA A 36 -26.66 -14.98 -17.04
CA ALA A 36 -27.38 -16.07 -16.39
C ALA A 36 -28.90 -15.80 -16.20
N ARG A 37 -29.35 -14.55 -16.46
CA ARG A 37 -30.70 -13.95 -16.61
C ARG A 37 -31.81 -14.41 -15.65
N ARG A 38 -32.04 -15.72 -15.49
CA ARG A 38 -33.08 -16.32 -14.63
C ARG A 38 -32.75 -17.69 -14.05
N ASN A 39 -31.60 -18.30 -14.34
CA ASN A 39 -31.26 -19.62 -13.81
C ASN A 39 -30.66 -19.49 -12.39
N PRO A 40 -31.39 -19.88 -11.32
CA PRO A 40 -30.89 -19.74 -9.95
C PRO A 40 -29.64 -20.56 -9.68
N ALA A 41 -29.49 -21.73 -10.32
CA ALA A 41 -28.28 -22.56 -10.17
C ALA A 41 -27.03 -21.87 -10.72
N GLU A 42 -27.16 -21.16 -11.84
CA GLU A 42 -26.06 -20.41 -12.44
C GLU A 42 -25.70 -19.16 -11.63
N LYS A 43 -26.69 -18.44 -11.09
CA LYS A 43 -26.45 -17.31 -10.17
C LYS A 43 -25.65 -17.76 -8.94
N THR A 44 -26.02 -18.88 -8.33
CA THR A 44 -25.30 -19.46 -7.18
C THR A 44 -23.89 -19.88 -7.54
N LYS A 45 -23.68 -20.41 -8.76
CA LYS A 45 -22.35 -20.74 -9.29
C LYS A 45 -21.48 -19.47 -9.40
N TRP A 46 -22.01 -18.38 -9.96
CA TRP A 46 -21.28 -17.13 -10.10
C TRP A 46 -20.96 -16.44 -8.77
N LEU A 47 -21.86 -16.53 -7.78
CA LEU A 47 -21.56 -16.09 -6.41
C LEU A 47 -20.47 -16.96 -5.76
N SER A 48 -20.46 -18.26 -6.04
CA SER A 48 -19.41 -19.16 -5.55
C SER A 48 -18.04 -18.86 -6.18
N ILE A 49 -18.03 -18.44 -7.45
CA ILE A 49 -16.80 -17.96 -8.13
C ILE A 49 -16.31 -16.67 -7.48
N LEU A 50 -17.23 -15.72 -7.20
CA LEU A 50 -16.91 -14.48 -6.48
C LEU A 50 -16.28 -14.76 -5.12
N ARG A 51 -16.85 -15.73 -4.38
CA ARG A 51 -16.34 -16.17 -3.08
C ARG A 51 -14.91 -16.70 -3.14
N ARG A 52 -14.52 -17.32 -4.25
CA ARG A 52 -13.17 -17.91 -4.45
C ARG A 52 -12.15 -16.89 -4.98
N ARG A 53 -12.58 -15.73 -5.48
CA ARG A 53 -11.72 -14.77 -6.20
C ARG A 53 -10.63 -14.10 -5.33
N GLY A 54 -10.65 -14.28 -4.01
CA GLY A 54 -9.53 -13.92 -3.13
C GLY A 54 -9.20 -12.42 -3.05
N GLY A 55 -10.14 -11.54 -3.41
CA GLY A 55 -10.03 -10.09 -3.27
C GLY A 55 -10.85 -9.58 -2.09
N GLY A 56 -10.32 -8.56 -1.39
CA GLY A 56 -11.00 -7.89 -0.28
C GLY A 56 -11.97 -6.78 -0.71
N ASP A 57 -12.06 -6.45 -1.99
CA ASP A 57 -13.00 -5.46 -2.55
C ASP A 57 -13.37 -5.82 -4.00
N LEU A 58 -14.44 -5.20 -4.50
CA LEU A 58 -14.92 -5.33 -5.88
C LEU A 58 -14.73 -4.03 -6.65
N GLY A 59 -14.69 -4.11 -7.98
CA GLY A 59 -14.79 -2.93 -8.82
C GLY A 59 -16.20 -2.31 -8.73
N PRO A 60 -16.37 -1.01 -9.03
CA PRO A 60 -17.65 -0.32 -8.90
C PRO A 60 -18.84 -1.01 -9.58
N VAL A 61 -18.67 -1.48 -10.83
CA VAL A 61 -19.75 -2.12 -11.58
C VAL A 61 -20.13 -3.47 -10.96
N ASP A 62 -19.12 -4.26 -10.58
CA ASP A 62 -19.35 -5.55 -9.92
C ASP A 62 -19.98 -5.36 -8.52
N ALA A 63 -19.54 -4.35 -7.77
CA ALA A 63 -20.03 -4.02 -6.43
C ALA A 63 -21.50 -3.59 -6.45
N GLU A 64 -21.88 -2.71 -7.38
CA GLU A 64 -23.26 -2.22 -7.51
C GLU A 64 -24.23 -3.38 -7.72
N LEU A 65 -23.91 -4.27 -8.67
CA LEU A 65 -24.73 -5.45 -8.96
C LEU A 65 -24.77 -6.41 -7.77
N PHE A 66 -23.63 -6.67 -7.14
CA PHE A 66 -23.52 -7.60 -6.02
C PHE A 66 -24.35 -7.13 -4.82
N VAL A 67 -24.24 -5.86 -4.44
CA VAL A 67 -25.02 -5.27 -3.34
C VAL A 67 -26.52 -5.29 -3.63
N ARG A 68 -26.91 -5.08 -4.88
CA ARG A 68 -28.31 -5.21 -5.30
C ARG A 68 -28.86 -6.60 -5.00
N GLU A 69 -28.07 -7.66 -5.23
CA GLU A 69 -28.46 -9.04 -4.93
C GLU A 69 -28.47 -9.33 -3.42
N VAL A 70 -27.60 -8.68 -2.62
CA VAL A 70 -27.64 -8.74 -1.14
C VAL A 70 -28.99 -8.26 -0.60
N TYR A 71 -29.47 -7.11 -1.09
CA TYR A 71 -30.74 -6.53 -0.63
C TYR A 71 -31.97 -7.19 -1.25
N ARG A 72 -31.94 -7.45 -2.56
CA ARG A 72 -33.14 -7.76 -3.37
C ARG A 72 -32.98 -8.96 -4.29
N GLY A 73 -31.91 -9.73 -4.15
CA GLY A 73 -31.66 -10.87 -5.03
C GLY A 73 -32.84 -11.85 -5.05
N SER A 74 -32.93 -12.69 -6.06
CA SER A 74 -33.98 -13.71 -6.14
C SER A 74 -33.43 -14.91 -6.91
N PRO A 75 -33.68 -16.15 -6.47
CA PRO A 75 -34.48 -16.58 -5.29
C PRO A 75 -33.83 -16.36 -3.91
N GLN A 76 -34.50 -16.77 -2.83
CA GLN A 76 -34.03 -16.62 -1.43
C GLN A 76 -32.61 -17.20 -1.22
N GLU A 77 -32.31 -18.35 -1.83
CA GLU A 77 -30.99 -19.00 -1.75
C GLU A 77 -29.85 -18.10 -2.27
N VAL A 78 -30.10 -17.38 -3.37
CA VAL A 78 -29.13 -16.44 -3.95
C VAL A 78 -28.89 -15.28 -2.99
N ARG A 79 -29.94 -14.75 -2.37
CA ARG A 79 -29.83 -13.67 -1.37
C ARG A 79 -29.02 -14.09 -0.17
N ASP A 80 -29.30 -15.26 0.39
CA ASP A 80 -28.65 -15.71 1.63
C ASP A 80 -27.17 -16.01 1.40
N LEU A 81 -26.82 -16.56 0.22
CA LEU A 81 -25.43 -16.69 -0.19
C LEU A 81 -24.74 -15.33 -0.35
N ALA A 82 -25.38 -14.37 -1.03
CA ALA A 82 -24.83 -13.02 -1.21
C ALA A 82 -24.60 -12.31 0.14
N ARG A 83 -25.57 -12.40 1.07
CA ARG A 83 -25.48 -11.85 2.44
C ARG A 83 -24.36 -12.48 3.26
N THR A 84 -24.12 -13.78 3.08
CA THR A 84 -23.00 -14.45 3.73
C THR A 84 -21.67 -13.95 3.16
N ILE A 85 -21.57 -13.87 1.83
CA ILE A 85 -20.34 -13.42 1.16
C ILE A 85 -19.99 -11.97 1.51
N VAL A 86 -20.97 -11.06 1.54
CA VAL A 86 -20.71 -9.64 1.85
C VAL A 86 -20.17 -9.46 3.27
N ALA A 87 -20.75 -10.17 4.25
CA ALA A 87 -20.32 -10.09 5.64
C ALA A 87 -18.97 -10.79 5.89
N ASP A 88 -18.70 -11.93 5.23
CA ASP A 88 -17.50 -12.72 5.50
C ASP A 88 -16.27 -12.23 4.74
N GLN A 89 -16.44 -11.78 3.50
CA GLN A 89 -15.33 -11.50 2.60
C GLN A 89 -15.17 -10.01 2.28
N PHE A 90 -16.29 -9.31 2.11
CA PHE A 90 -16.28 -7.92 1.65
C PHE A 90 -16.57 -6.89 2.75
N ALA A 91 -16.56 -7.31 4.02
CA ALA A 91 -16.73 -6.39 5.16
C ALA A 91 -15.71 -5.24 5.16
N HIS A 92 -14.51 -5.45 4.61
CA HIS A 92 -13.45 -4.45 4.53
C HIS A 92 -13.33 -3.81 3.14
N GLY A 93 -14.25 -4.14 2.22
CA GLY A 93 -14.27 -3.61 0.86
C GLY A 93 -14.84 -2.20 0.84
N ARG A 94 -14.01 -1.22 0.46
CA ARG A 94 -14.44 0.20 0.40
C ARG A 94 -15.56 0.40 -0.60
N THR A 95 -15.41 -0.16 -1.79
CA THR A 95 -16.35 0.00 -2.89
C THR A 95 -17.67 -0.65 -2.53
N VAL A 96 -17.62 -1.87 -1.98
CA VAL A 96 -18.81 -2.57 -1.48
C VAL A 96 -19.48 -1.81 -0.33
N ALA A 97 -18.73 -1.22 0.61
CA ALA A 97 -19.30 -0.44 1.70
C ALA A 97 -20.04 0.82 1.22
N MET A 98 -19.48 1.53 0.23
CA MET A 98 -20.15 2.68 -0.38
C MET A 98 -21.44 2.25 -1.08
N GLU A 99 -21.41 1.17 -1.86
CA GLU A 99 -22.60 0.65 -2.54
C GLU A 99 -23.69 0.18 -1.56
N MET A 100 -23.30 -0.47 -0.45
CA MET A 100 -24.23 -0.84 0.62
C MET A 100 -24.93 0.40 1.19
N LEU A 101 -24.19 1.48 1.45
CA LEU A 101 -24.75 2.74 1.94
C LEU A 101 -25.66 3.43 0.91
N ASP A 102 -25.24 3.47 -0.36
CA ASP A 102 -25.95 4.15 -1.44
C ASP A 102 -27.28 3.46 -1.79
N GLN A 103 -27.31 2.13 -1.76
CA GLN A 103 -28.52 1.35 -2.06
C GLN A 103 -29.44 1.15 -0.84
N PHE A 104 -28.95 1.38 0.38
CA PHE A 104 -29.70 1.19 1.64
C PHE A 104 -31.07 1.88 1.72
N PRO A 105 -31.26 3.15 1.26
CA PRO A 105 -32.57 3.82 1.34
C PRO A 105 -33.70 3.02 0.69
N SER A 106 -33.33 2.15 -0.23
CA SER A 106 -34.23 1.36 -1.06
C SER A 106 -34.30 -0.11 -0.62
N SER A 107 -33.59 -0.47 0.46
CA SER A 107 -33.54 -1.82 1.02
C SER A 107 -34.87 -2.22 1.71
N PRO A 108 -35.25 -3.51 1.65
CA PRO A 108 -36.39 -3.99 2.40
C PRO A 108 -36.09 -4.00 3.91
N ARG A 109 -37.11 -3.69 4.70
CA ARG A 109 -37.03 -3.67 6.15
C ARG A 109 -37.44 -5.03 6.69
N ASN A 110 -36.47 -5.89 6.98
CA ASN A 110 -36.68 -7.21 7.56
C ASN A 110 -35.51 -7.63 8.45
N GLU A 111 -35.75 -8.63 9.29
CA GLU A 111 -34.80 -9.08 10.30
C GLU A 111 -33.52 -9.67 9.69
N ALA A 112 -33.64 -10.42 8.59
CA ALA A 112 -32.49 -11.02 7.91
C ALA A 112 -31.48 -9.97 7.40
N ILE A 113 -31.98 -8.84 6.87
CA ILE A 113 -31.14 -7.71 6.47
C ILE A 113 -30.54 -7.04 7.71
N SER A 114 -31.32 -6.85 8.78
CA SER A 114 -30.80 -6.28 10.03
C SER A 114 -29.62 -7.09 10.57
N VAL A 115 -29.75 -8.42 10.66
CA VAL A 115 -28.69 -9.34 11.09
C VAL A 115 -27.48 -9.27 10.16
N THR A 116 -27.70 -9.22 8.84
CA THR A 116 -26.61 -9.10 7.86
C THR A 116 -25.85 -7.79 8.06
N LEU A 117 -26.55 -6.68 8.22
CA LEU A 117 -25.95 -5.35 8.39
C LEU A 117 -25.23 -5.24 9.73
N GLN A 118 -25.80 -5.77 10.81
CA GLN A 118 -25.11 -5.87 12.11
C GLN A 118 -23.82 -6.67 12.02
N ARG A 119 -23.82 -7.80 11.30
CA ARG A 119 -22.61 -8.60 11.08
C ARG A 119 -21.59 -7.87 10.20
N TYR A 120 -22.06 -7.15 9.20
CA TYR A 120 -21.24 -6.40 8.26
C TYR A 120 -20.54 -5.20 8.91
N THR A 121 -21.27 -4.40 9.72
CA THR A 121 -20.73 -3.22 10.40
C THR A 121 -20.13 -3.52 11.77
N GLY A 122 -20.43 -4.69 12.36
CA GLY A 122 -20.05 -5.03 13.73
C GLY A 122 -20.84 -4.27 14.81
N THR A 123 -21.91 -3.55 14.45
CA THR A 123 -22.69 -2.71 15.36
C THR A 123 -24.01 -3.39 15.72
N VAL A 124 -24.39 -3.38 17.00
CA VAL A 124 -25.72 -3.85 17.41
C VAL A 124 -26.78 -2.89 16.89
N LEU A 125 -27.65 -3.38 16.00
CA LEU A 125 -28.75 -2.61 15.43
C LEU A 125 -30.04 -2.86 16.22
N PRO A 126 -30.97 -1.90 16.24
CA PRO A 126 -32.29 -2.10 16.83
C PRO A 126 -33.09 -3.11 15.99
N LEU A 127 -34.19 -3.63 16.54
CA LEU A 127 -35.07 -4.54 15.82
C LEU A 127 -35.56 -3.91 14.51
N ALA A 128 -35.71 -4.71 13.45
CA ALA A 128 -36.14 -4.21 12.15
C ALA A 128 -37.48 -3.47 12.21
N ALA A 129 -38.38 -3.82 13.13
CA ALA A 129 -39.68 -3.17 13.32
C ALA A 129 -39.63 -1.80 14.04
N SER A 130 -38.50 -1.41 14.64
CA SER A 130 -38.33 -0.14 15.36
C SER A 130 -38.19 1.06 14.41
N GLU A 131 -38.91 2.15 14.64
CA GLU A 131 -38.84 3.37 13.82
C GLU A 131 -37.41 3.93 13.70
N ALA A 132 -36.58 3.74 14.72
CA ALA A 132 -35.18 4.16 14.73
C ALA A 132 -34.28 3.33 13.81
N TRP A 133 -34.74 2.16 13.32
CA TRP A 133 -33.93 1.21 12.56
C TRP A 133 -33.26 1.83 11.34
N ARG A 134 -34.00 2.60 10.53
CA ARG A 134 -33.44 3.21 9.33
C ARG A 134 -32.33 4.21 9.65
N ALA A 135 -32.57 5.07 10.64
CA ALA A 135 -31.61 6.11 11.02
C ALA A 135 -30.33 5.50 11.59
N GLN A 136 -30.47 4.56 12.54
CA GLN A 136 -29.31 3.92 13.19
C GLN A 136 -28.53 3.01 12.24
N THR A 137 -29.21 2.28 11.36
CA THR A 137 -28.53 1.44 10.35
C THR A 137 -27.76 2.28 9.34
N ARG A 138 -28.34 3.41 8.89
CA ARG A 138 -27.62 4.33 8.00
C ARG A 138 -26.41 4.95 8.69
N LEU A 139 -26.54 5.31 9.97
CA LEU A 139 -25.41 5.80 10.77
C LEU A 139 -24.30 4.74 10.85
N ALA A 140 -24.63 3.51 11.24
CA ALA A 140 -23.66 2.42 11.33
C ALA A 140 -22.96 2.13 9.98
N LEU A 141 -23.71 2.11 8.86
CA LEU A 141 -23.12 1.97 7.53
C LEU A 141 -22.21 3.15 7.14
N THR A 142 -22.58 4.37 7.53
CA THR A 142 -21.79 5.57 7.27
C THR A 142 -20.50 5.54 8.09
N GLU A 143 -20.57 5.24 9.39
CA GLU A 143 -19.42 5.10 10.27
C GLU A 143 -18.47 4.00 9.78
N HIS A 144 -19.02 2.86 9.35
CA HIS A 144 -18.24 1.77 8.77
C HIS A 144 -17.51 2.19 7.49
N ALA A 145 -18.23 2.80 6.53
CA ALA A 145 -17.64 3.30 5.29
C ALA A 145 -16.57 4.38 5.55
N LEU A 146 -16.82 5.29 6.50
CA LEU A 146 -15.84 6.30 6.92
C LEU A 146 -14.63 5.67 7.59
N GLY A 147 -14.81 4.64 8.42
CA GLY A 147 -13.72 3.88 9.01
C GLY A 147 -12.79 3.33 7.94
N LEU A 148 -13.34 2.70 6.90
CA LEU A 148 -12.57 2.18 5.76
C LEU A 148 -11.87 3.28 4.94
N LEU A 149 -12.46 4.48 4.85
CA LEU A 149 -11.83 5.65 4.23
C LEU A 149 -10.67 6.21 5.08
N GLN A 150 -10.79 6.16 6.40
CA GLN A 150 -9.80 6.69 7.34
C GLN A 150 -8.60 5.77 7.55
N VAL A 151 -8.62 4.48 7.19
CA VAL A 151 -7.44 3.61 7.35
C VAL A 151 -6.29 3.97 6.36
N ALA A 152 -6.58 4.60 5.22
CA ALA A 152 -5.59 4.77 4.16
C ALA A 152 -4.67 6.01 4.26
N VAL A 153 -5.05 7.07 4.98
CA VAL A 153 -4.31 8.36 4.97
C VAL A 153 -3.49 8.59 6.25
N PRO A 154 -4.04 8.45 7.48
CA PRO A 154 -3.29 8.70 8.71
C PRO A 154 -2.15 7.70 8.92
N VAL A 155 -2.35 6.41 8.57
CA VAL A 155 -1.31 5.38 8.75
C VAL A 155 -0.13 5.63 7.81
N VAL A 156 -0.40 6.02 6.56
CA VAL A 156 0.65 6.31 5.59
C VAL A 156 1.40 7.59 5.95
N ASP A 157 0.68 8.62 6.39
CA ASP A 157 1.30 9.89 6.82
C ASP A 157 2.13 9.72 8.10
N VAL A 158 1.65 8.94 9.07
CA VAL A 158 2.40 8.58 10.28
C VAL A 158 3.65 7.79 9.90
N ALA A 159 3.53 6.74 9.09
CA ALA A 159 4.68 5.94 8.65
C ALA A 159 5.70 6.77 7.84
N ALA A 160 5.23 7.70 6.99
CA ALA A 160 6.09 8.64 6.30
C ALA A 160 6.79 9.59 7.28
N GLY A 161 6.07 10.09 8.28
CA GLY A 161 6.62 10.91 9.36
C GLY A 161 7.74 10.19 10.12
N GLU A 162 7.52 8.93 10.49
CA GLU A 162 8.50 8.07 11.17
C GLU A 162 9.75 7.82 10.31
N LEU A 163 9.57 7.43 9.04
CA LEU A 163 10.68 7.22 8.11
C LEU A 163 11.53 8.49 7.95
N ARG A 164 10.87 9.63 7.79
CA ARG A 164 11.54 10.94 7.70
C ARG A 164 12.36 11.23 8.95
N SER A 165 11.82 10.98 10.14
CA SER A 165 12.55 11.16 11.42
C SER A 165 13.78 10.26 11.49
N VAL A 166 13.59 8.95 11.28
CA VAL A 166 14.67 7.95 11.39
C VAL A 166 15.82 8.23 10.42
N TYR A 167 15.52 8.57 9.16
CA TYR A 167 16.57 8.88 8.20
C TYR A 167 17.27 10.21 8.50
N GLY A 168 16.51 11.23 8.97
CA GLY A 168 17.07 12.50 9.43
C GLY A 168 18.05 12.31 10.58
N GLU A 169 17.61 11.64 11.66
CA GLU A 169 18.44 11.34 12.84
C GLU A 169 19.71 10.56 12.46
N ARG A 170 19.59 9.56 11.57
CA ARG A 170 20.76 8.81 11.08
C ARG A 170 21.73 9.69 10.31
N ALA A 171 21.23 10.63 9.50
CA ALA A 171 22.07 11.56 8.77
C ALA A 171 22.80 12.52 9.72
N GLU A 172 22.12 13.04 10.74
CA GLU A 172 22.71 13.89 11.79
C GLU A 172 23.83 13.20 12.56
N ILE A 173 23.59 11.95 12.98
CA ILE A 173 24.60 11.14 13.69
C ILE A 173 25.86 10.96 12.83
N LEU A 174 25.69 10.81 11.51
CA LEU A 174 26.81 10.59 10.58
C LEU A 174 27.55 11.87 10.21
N SER A 175 26.84 12.98 10.03
CA SER A 175 27.41 14.27 9.65
C SER A 175 27.99 15.04 10.85
N ASN A 176 27.63 14.65 12.08
CA ASN A 176 27.89 15.39 13.32
C ASN A 176 27.45 16.86 13.22
N ALA A 177 26.39 17.11 12.45
CA ALA A 177 25.81 18.43 12.25
C ALA A 177 24.27 18.30 12.31
N PRO A 178 23.58 19.14 13.10
CA PRO A 178 22.13 19.09 13.19
C PRO A 178 21.51 19.47 11.84
N VAL A 179 20.56 18.65 11.39
CA VAL A 179 19.72 18.90 10.21
C VAL A 179 18.39 19.39 10.77
N PRO A 180 18.02 20.67 10.63
CA PRO A 180 16.79 21.17 11.23
C PRO A 180 15.60 20.29 10.81
N ALA A 181 14.83 19.77 11.77
CA ALA A 181 13.71 18.88 11.49
C ALA A 181 12.63 19.49 10.55
N MET A 182 12.63 20.83 10.41
CA MET A 182 11.80 21.59 9.47
C MET A 182 12.37 21.67 8.05
N ALA A 183 13.65 21.33 7.84
CA ALA A 183 14.29 21.36 6.53
C ALA A 183 13.89 20.15 5.67
N LEU A 184 13.58 19.01 6.30
CA LEU A 184 13.14 17.79 5.64
C LEU A 184 11.61 17.73 5.65
N ARG A 185 10.99 17.88 4.49
CA ARG A 185 9.53 17.85 4.30
C ARG A 185 9.04 16.46 3.92
N THR A 186 9.91 15.64 3.33
CA THR A 186 9.54 14.31 2.83
C THR A 186 10.54 13.23 3.23
N PRO A 187 10.13 11.95 3.31
CA PRO A 187 11.06 10.83 3.51
C PRO A 187 12.15 10.76 2.44
N GLN A 188 11.83 11.14 1.21
CA GLN A 188 12.75 11.12 0.08
C GLN A 188 13.90 12.10 0.28
N GLU A 189 13.60 13.33 0.72
CA GLU A 189 14.63 14.30 1.10
C GLU A 189 15.51 13.75 2.22
N ALA A 190 14.92 13.16 3.27
CA ALA A 190 15.69 12.58 4.37
C ALA A 190 16.64 11.46 3.90
N ILE A 191 16.22 10.62 2.95
CA ILE A 191 17.07 9.57 2.35
C ILE A 191 18.21 10.19 1.53
N VAL A 192 17.94 11.24 0.75
CA VAL A 192 18.99 11.95 -0.02
C VAL A 192 20.06 12.50 0.92
N HIS A 193 19.64 13.17 1.99
CA HIS A 193 20.56 13.69 3.02
C HIS A 193 21.37 12.57 3.69
N LEU A 194 20.74 11.42 3.98
CA LEU A 194 21.46 10.27 4.50
C LEU A 194 22.47 9.71 3.49
N ALA A 195 22.13 9.65 2.20
CA ALA A 195 23.04 9.24 1.13
C ALA A 195 24.25 10.19 1.02
N ASP A 196 24.03 11.49 1.14
CA ASP A 196 25.10 12.49 1.13
C ASP A 196 26.01 12.34 2.37
N ALA A 197 25.44 12.21 3.57
CA ALA A 197 26.21 11.99 4.79
C ALA A 197 27.08 10.73 4.73
N TRP A 198 26.55 9.63 4.18
CA TRP A 198 27.35 8.42 3.95
C TRP A 198 28.42 8.61 2.89
N ARG A 199 28.14 9.38 1.84
CA ARG A 199 29.11 9.67 0.80
C ARG A 199 30.28 10.49 1.34
N ASP A 200 30.00 11.46 2.20
CA ASP A 200 31.02 12.24 2.90
C ASP A 200 31.83 11.34 3.83
N ARG A 201 31.17 10.43 4.55
CA ARG A 201 31.86 9.44 5.39
C ARG A 201 32.81 8.55 4.60
N VAL A 202 32.40 8.04 3.43
CA VAL A 202 33.27 7.23 2.55
C VAL A 202 34.53 8.01 2.15
N GLN A 203 34.40 9.32 1.94
CA GLN A 203 35.48 10.23 1.57
C GLN A 203 36.60 10.29 2.62
N LEU A 204 36.26 9.98 3.88
CA LEU A 204 37.18 9.99 5.03
C LEU A 204 37.86 8.65 5.29
N VAL A 205 37.54 7.59 4.55
CA VAL A 205 38.05 6.23 4.81
C VAL A 205 38.74 5.65 3.57
N ILE A 206 39.93 5.09 3.76
CA ILE A 206 40.72 4.48 2.69
C ILE A 206 40.56 2.96 2.74
N ALA A 207 39.97 2.38 1.69
CA ALA A 207 39.87 0.93 1.54
C ALA A 207 41.03 0.39 0.71
N ARG A 208 41.79 -0.59 1.24
CA ARG A 208 42.83 -1.30 0.45
C ARG A 208 42.25 -2.08 -0.72
N ARG A 209 41.04 -2.60 -0.55
CA ARG A 209 40.26 -3.33 -1.56
C ARG A 209 38.84 -2.76 -1.59
N PRO A 210 38.63 -1.64 -2.31
CA PRO A 210 37.35 -0.95 -2.29
C PRO A 210 36.22 -1.88 -2.76
N THR A 211 35.12 -1.87 -2.04
CA THR A 211 33.98 -2.79 -2.22
C THR A 211 32.69 -1.99 -2.05
N PRO A 212 31.69 -2.09 -2.92
CA PRO A 212 31.66 -2.88 -4.15
C PRO A 212 32.55 -2.33 -5.28
N THR A 213 32.93 -1.06 -5.21
CA THR A 213 33.79 -0.38 -6.19
C THR A 213 34.52 0.77 -5.48
N ASP A 214 35.47 1.38 -6.18
CA ASP A 214 36.12 2.62 -5.80
C ASP A 214 35.17 3.82 -5.72
N LEU A 215 35.67 4.93 -5.18
CA LEU A 215 34.88 6.13 -4.95
C LEU A 215 34.24 6.73 -6.22
N PRO A 216 34.98 6.91 -7.34
CA PRO A 216 34.36 7.34 -8.60
C PRO A 216 33.30 6.36 -9.12
N GLY A 217 33.49 5.06 -8.88
CA GLY A 217 32.51 4.04 -9.22
C GLY A 217 31.20 4.17 -8.43
N LEU A 218 31.29 4.49 -7.14
CA LEU A 218 30.10 4.75 -6.30
C LEU A 218 29.32 5.96 -6.83
N ASP A 219 30.01 7.04 -7.14
CA ASP A 219 29.41 8.27 -7.69
C ASP A 219 28.73 7.99 -9.04
N ARG A 220 29.40 7.26 -9.94
CA ARG A 220 28.83 6.85 -11.24
C ARG A 220 27.57 5.98 -11.07
N ARG A 221 27.56 5.05 -10.12
CA ARG A 221 26.41 4.18 -9.85
C ARG A 221 25.22 4.98 -9.31
N ARG A 222 25.45 5.90 -8.37
CA ARG A 222 24.40 6.79 -7.85
C ARG A 222 23.78 7.62 -8.98
N LEU A 223 24.59 8.29 -9.80
CA LEU A 223 24.12 9.07 -10.94
C LEU A 223 23.34 8.22 -11.96
N THR A 224 23.84 7.02 -12.27
CA THR A 224 23.18 6.11 -13.22
C THR A 224 21.81 5.68 -12.71
N ARG A 225 21.70 5.28 -11.44
CA ARG A 225 20.41 4.89 -10.85
C ARG A 225 19.44 6.08 -10.76
N GLY A 226 19.93 7.26 -10.41
CA GLY A 226 19.14 8.49 -10.39
C GLY A 226 18.53 8.82 -11.75
N ARG A 227 19.29 8.63 -12.84
CA ARG A 227 18.80 8.83 -14.22
C ARG A 227 17.76 7.78 -14.67
N LEU A 228 17.87 6.55 -14.19
CA LEU A 228 16.94 5.46 -14.52
C LEU A 228 15.65 5.50 -13.71
N ALA A 229 15.63 6.24 -12.60
CA ALA A 229 14.47 6.36 -11.72
C ALA A 229 13.49 7.43 -12.24
N THR A 230 12.32 6.99 -12.66
CA THR A 230 11.32 7.85 -13.32
C THR A 230 10.44 8.57 -12.30
N ASP A 231 10.10 7.88 -11.22
CA ASP A 231 9.15 8.30 -10.18
C ASP A 231 9.85 8.61 -8.84
N PRO A 232 9.33 9.50 -7.97
CA PRO A 232 9.93 9.81 -6.68
C PRO A 232 10.21 8.60 -5.79
N LEU A 233 9.35 7.57 -5.83
CA LEU A 233 9.58 6.36 -5.03
C LEU A 233 10.73 5.51 -5.60
N GLN A 234 10.90 5.49 -6.92
CA GLN A 234 12.05 4.84 -7.55
C GLN A 234 13.35 5.59 -7.25
N ARG A 235 13.31 6.93 -7.19
CA ARG A 235 14.48 7.75 -6.82
C ARG A 235 14.89 7.49 -5.38
N ALA A 236 13.92 7.44 -4.45
CA ALA A 236 14.18 7.08 -3.06
C ALA A 236 14.89 5.72 -2.94
N VAL A 237 14.43 4.71 -3.69
CA VAL A 237 15.11 3.40 -3.72
C VAL A 237 16.52 3.52 -4.31
N ALA A 238 16.73 4.30 -5.37
CA ALA A 238 18.05 4.53 -5.92
C ALA A 238 19.03 5.15 -4.90
N ASP A 239 18.56 6.08 -4.08
CA ASP A 239 19.35 6.68 -3.00
C ASP A 239 19.61 5.71 -1.85
N LEU A 240 18.62 4.91 -1.43
CA LEU A 240 18.81 3.82 -0.47
C LEU A 240 19.87 2.80 -0.94
N LEU A 241 19.93 2.52 -2.24
CA LEU A 241 20.98 1.66 -2.80
C LEU A 241 22.36 2.32 -2.78
N SER A 242 22.41 3.65 -2.87
CA SER A 242 23.65 4.41 -2.75
C SER A 242 24.14 4.40 -1.30
N VAL A 243 23.24 4.54 -0.32
CA VAL A 243 23.53 4.33 1.11
C VAL A 243 24.08 2.92 1.34
N LEU A 244 23.42 1.90 0.79
CA LEU A 244 23.85 0.51 0.95
C LEU A 244 25.26 0.26 0.39
N ASP A 245 25.57 0.81 -0.78
CA ASP A 245 26.91 0.68 -1.37
C ASP A 245 27.98 1.40 -0.54
N CYS A 246 27.68 2.61 -0.03
CA CYS A 246 28.59 3.37 0.83
C CYS A 246 28.83 2.67 2.18
N LEU A 247 27.78 2.12 2.79
CA LEU A 247 27.89 1.35 4.03
C LEU A 247 28.77 0.11 3.81
N ALA A 248 28.59 -0.63 2.71
CA ALA A 248 29.45 -1.77 2.39
C ALA A 248 30.92 -1.35 2.23
N TYR A 249 31.16 -0.21 1.57
CA TYR A 249 32.51 0.34 1.43
C TYR A 249 33.15 0.64 2.79
N VAL A 250 32.44 1.38 3.64
CA VAL A 250 32.95 1.74 4.97
C VAL A 250 33.19 0.49 5.81
N THR A 251 32.26 -0.47 5.82
CA THR A 251 32.41 -1.74 6.55
C THR A 251 33.67 -2.49 6.12
N VAL A 252 33.93 -2.63 4.82
CA VAL A 252 35.12 -3.34 4.32
C VAL A 252 36.41 -2.54 4.55
N ALA A 253 36.33 -1.21 4.51
CA ALA A 253 37.47 -0.37 4.80
C ALA A 253 37.89 -0.45 6.28
N GLU A 254 36.92 -0.51 7.18
CA GLU A 254 37.14 -0.69 8.62
C GLU A 254 37.51 -2.14 8.98
N GLN A 255 36.91 -3.13 8.31
CA GLN A 255 37.13 -4.56 8.57
C GLN A 255 37.40 -5.35 7.26
N PRO A 256 38.63 -5.32 6.73
CA PRO A 256 38.95 -5.94 5.45
C PRO A 256 38.66 -7.45 5.36
N GLY A 257 38.71 -8.17 6.49
CA GLY A 257 38.39 -9.60 6.58
C GLY A 257 36.93 -9.94 6.24
N ARG A 258 36.00 -8.99 6.43
CA ARG A 258 34.56 -9.17 6.19
C ARG A 258 34.12 -8.90 4.74
N ARG A 259 35.08 -8.74 3.81
CA ARG A 259 34.81 -8.39 2.41
C ARG A 259 33.86 -9.35 1.71
N GLU A 260 34.12 -10.66 1.80
CA GLU A 260 33.32 -11.66 1.10
C GLU A 260 31.89 -11.72 1.66
N GLU A 261 31.74 -11.56 2.98
CA GLU A 261 30.42 -11.46 3.63
C GLU A 261 29.65 -10.22 3.18
N ALA A 262 30.32 -9.06 3.10
CA ALA A 262 29.71 -7.83 2.60
C ALA A 262 29.25 -7.97 1.14
N LEU A 263 30.08 -8.58 0.28
CA LEU A 263 29.72 -8.89 -1.11
C LEU A 263 28.53 -9.84 -1.20
N ALA A 264 28.48 -10.87 -0.34
CA ALA A 264 27.35 -11.80 -0.28
C ALA A 264 26.05 -11.07 0.12
N VAL A 265 26.11 -10.13 1.08
CA VAL A 265 24.95 -9.31 1.46
C VAL A 265 24.46 -8.45 0.27
N LEU A 266 25.38 -7.82 -0.47
CA LEU A 266 25.05 -7.00 -1.65
C LEU A 266 24.43 -7.86 -2.77
N ALA A 267 25.01 -9.02 -3.05
CA ALA A 267 24.52 -9.95 -4.08
C ALA A 267 23.12 -10.47 -3.73
N GLU A 268 22.90 -10.87 -2.48
CA GLU A 268 21.60 -11.32 -2.01
C GLU A 268 20.54 -10.23 -2.07
N SER A 269 20.91 -8.99 -1.68
CA SER A 269 20.00 -7.85 -1.80
C SER A 269 19.63 -7.59 -3.27
N ALA A 270 20.59 -7.67 -4.19
CA ALA A 270 20.32 -7.53 -5.63
C ALA A 270 19.38 -8.63 -6.14
N ARG A 271 19.58 -9.89 -5.73
CA ARG A 271 18.69 -11.01 -6.09
C ARG A 271 17.26 -10.76 -5.61
N ARG A 272 17.07 -10.40 -4.33
CA ARG A 272 15.75 -10.12 -3.77
C ARG A 272 15.04 -8.96 -4.47
N ARG A 273 15.77 -7.89 -4.82
CA ARG A 273 15.18 -6.76 -5.56
C ARG A 273 14.72 -7.14 -6.95
N ARG A 274 15.43 -8.03 -7.66
CA ARG A 274 14.99 -8.54 -8.98
C ARG A 274 13.71 -9.37 -8.88
N MET A 275 13.51 -10.07 -7.77
CA MET A 275 12.31 -10.88 -7.51
C MET A 275 11.14 -10.07 -6.93
N ALA A 276 11.37 -8.80 -6.56
CA ALA A 276 10.35 -7.98 -5.95
C ALA A 276 9.29 -7.56 -6.98
N THR A 277 8.01 -7.77 -6.65
CA THR A 277 6.88 -7.43 -7.51
C THR A 277 6.53 -5.94 -7.50
N HIS A 278 7.05 -5.18 -6.52
CA HIS A 278 6.82 -3.74 -6.40
C HIS A 278 8.01 -3.01 -5.77
N VAL A 279 8.09 -1.69 -6.00
CA VAL A 279 9.22 -0.83 -5.56
C VAL A 279 9.38 -0.78 -4.04
N ILE A 280 8.30 -0.83 -3.25
CA ILE A 280 8.39 -0.89 -1.78
C ILE A 280 9.10 -2.18 -1.33
N ALA A 281 8.84 -3.32 -1.96
CA ALA A 281 9.57 -4.56 -1.66
C ALA A 281 11.05 -4.45 -2.01
N GLN A 282 11.42 -3.66 -3.03
CA GLN A 282 12.81 -3.35 -3.32
C GLN A 282 13.46 -2.49 -2.22
N ALA A 283 12.74 -1.49 -1.70
CA ALA A 283 13.18 -0.66 -0.57
C ALA A 283 13.41 -1.51 0.69
N ILE A 284 12.45 -2.38 1.05
CA ILE A 284 12.57 -3.30 2.18
C ILE A 284 13.79 -4.23 2.02
N ALA A 285 14.03 -4.74 0.81
CA ALA A 285 15.20 -5.58 0.55
C ALA A 285 16.54 -4.83 0.69
N ALA A 286 16.56 -3.51 0.40
CA ALA A 286 17.72 -2.66 0.62
C ALA A 286 17.93 -2.40 2.13
N GLU A 287 16.89 -2.00 2.87
CA GLU A 287 16.96 -1.77 4.32
C GLU A 287 17.41 -3.03 5.09
N ARG A 288 16.86 -4.19 4.77
CA ARG A 288 17.30 -5.46 5.38
C ARG A 288 18.75 -5.80 5.06
N ALA A 289 19.27 -5.35 3.92
CA ALA A 289 20.69 -5.51 3.60
C ALA A 289 21.56 -4.53 4.38
N MET A 290 21.11 -3.28 4.54
CA MET A 290 21.79 -2.30 5.41
C MET A 290 21.86 -2.79 6.85
N GLY A 291 20.76 -3.31 7.40
CA GLY A 291 20.74 -3.90 8.74
C GLY A 291 21.73 -5.05 8.90
N ARG A 292 21.87 -5.91 7.88
CA ARG A 292 22.88 -6.99 7.90
C ARG A 292 24.32 -6.47 7.84
N LEU A 293 24.60 -5.44 7.04
CA LEU A 293 25.92 -4.79 7.02
C LEU A 293 26.23 -4.06 8.34
N TRP A 294 25.21 -3.49 8.99
CA TRP A 294 25.35 -2.94 10.33
C TRP A 294 25.70 -4.00 11.36
N LEU A 295 25.01 -5.13 11.34
CA LEU A 295 25.36 -6.27 12.21
C LEU A 295 26.80 -6.72 11.96
N LEU A 296 27.17 -6.93 10.69
CA LEU A 296 28.54 -7.30 10.31
C LEU A 296 29.59 -6.31 10.81
N ARG A 297 29.28 -5.02 10.77
CA ARG A 297 30.15 -3.93 11.25
C ARG A 297 30.22 -3.85 12.78
N LEU A 298 29.14 -4.17 13.48
CA LEU A 298 29.02 -4.05 14.94
C LEU A 298 29.45 -5.32 15.70
N THR A 299 29.37 -6.49 15.06
CA THR A 299 30.00 -7.70 15.59
C THR A 299 31.50 -7.53 15.53
N LEU A 300 32.06 -6.90 16.55
CA LEU A 300 33.48 -6.98 16.87
C LEU A 300 33.85 -8.46 16.94
N ASP A 301 35.02 -8.82 16.43
CA ASP A 301 35.55 -10.17 16.56
C ASP A 301 35.59 -10.54 18.05
N ASP A 302 34.59 -11.29 18.52
CA ASP A 302 34.67 -12.04 19.76
C ASP A 302 35.87 -12.98 19.58
N GLY A 303 36.96 -12.63 20.26
CA GLY A 303 38.29 -13.14 20.03
C GLY A 303 38.34 -14.66 19.88
N SER A 304 38.51 -15.10 18.64
CA SER A 304 39.15 -16.37 18.34
C SER A 304 40.63 -16.09 18.12
N GLY A 305 41.40 -16.18 19.22
CA GLY A 305 42.81 -16.56 19.17
C GLY A 305 43.84 -15.50 19.54
N ALA A 306 44.20 -15.48 20.83
CA ALA A 306 45.59 -15.48 21.28
C ALA A 306 45.62 -16.27 22.60
N SER A 307 45.61 -17.60 22.57
CA SER A 307 46.78 -18.50 22.51
C SER A 307 48.03 -17.98 21.82
#